data_AF-A0A2W6ARN9-F1
#
_entry.id   AF-A0A2W6ARN9-F1
#
_cell.length_a   1.000
_cell.length_b   1.000
_cell.length_c   1.000
_cell.angle_alpha   90.00
_cell.angle_beta   90.00
_cell.angle_gamma   90.00
#
_symmetry.space_group_name_H-M   'P 1'
#
loop_
_entity.id
_entity.type
_entity.pdbx_description
1 polymer ?
#
loop_
_entity_poly.entity_id
_entity_poly.type
_entity_poly.pdbx_seq_one_letter_code
_entity_poly.pdbx_strand_id
1 'polypeptide(L)'
;MWERGGFDVVLGNPPWEEEEFFAARDREIAHAPNKSARGRLIQALVESNPMLSQEFGEAKHESEAESKFIRGSGRFKLCGRGDVNTYSIFAETNRNLLNDHGRAGCIVQSGIATDDTTRFFFADLTQKGSLISLYDFVNTEGIFPGIHRTHPHFCLLTMRSWSSGEGADFSFWNTNVACLNDMNRHYTLTAKDMALLNPNTRTCPIFRSRRDAELTKAIYQRVPVLIEDGPPERNPWDIRFMAIFHMSNDSHLFRTRAQLEAEGLRLEGNVFLPPSGSDATSDGVARPSMAVRLSRYLPLYEAKMVHQFDHPWATYIGADTRDMTLPEKQGPHSVALPRYWVPETEVAARLKGRWSTVIAGILPRGAVGHTMPLVLLPPEMGCLAPLLAANLSAFGFDFCARQKVGGTHLTYGYLSQLPVLAPATYDQPALWSRFETLETWISTRVLELVYTAWDMQPFARDMGYHGPPFRWDVERRFVLRCELDAAFFHLYGIARDDVDYVMDTFPIVKRKDEAKWGEYRTKRVILEMYDAIQRAMESGVPYGETAIAARR
;
A
#
# COMPACT_ATOMS: atom_id res chain seq x y z
N MET A 1 -5.56 0.54 50.12
CA MET A 1 -5.06 0.83 48.76
C MET A 1 -3.52 0.84 48.68
N TRP A 2 -2.79 1.11 49.78
CA TRP A 2 -1.33 1.34 49.72
C TRP A 2 -0.39 0.21 50.20
N GLU A 3 -0.87 -0.86 50.85
CA GLU A 3 0.03 -1.92 51.34
C GLU A 3 0.58 -2.85 50.25
N ARG A 4 -0.11 -2.96 49.10
CA ARG A 4 0.30 -3.79 47.95
C ARG A 4 0.70 -2.98 46.69
N GLY A 5 0.73 -1.65 46.79
CA GLY A 5 1.18 -0.78 45.69
C GLY A 5 0.33 -0.81 44.41
N GLY A 6 -1.01 -0.79 44.50
CA GLY A 6 -1.90 -0.72 43.32
C GLY A 6 -3.23 -1.48 43.50
N PHE A 7 -3.97 -1.64 42.40
CA PHE A 7 -5.26 -2.34 42.33
C PHE A 7 -5.13 -3.77 41.80
N ASP A 8 -5.93 -4.70 42.33
CA ASP A 8 -6.04 -6.07 41.81
C ASP A 8 -6.81 -6.12 40.47
N VAL A 9 -7.79 -5.23 40.30
CA VAL A 9 -8.58 -5.13 39.07
C VAL A 9 -8.85 -3.67 38.74
N VAL A 10 -8.62 -3.28 37.48
CA VAL A 10 -9.00 -1.97 36.93
C VAL A 10 -9.88 -2.20 35.69
N LEU A 11 -11.11 -1.71 35.73
CA LEU A 11 -12.05 -1.77 34.60
C LEU A 11 -12.43 -0.36 34.18
N GLY A 12 -12.51 -0.09 32.88
CA GLY A 12 -12.91 1.25 32.44
C GLY A 12 -13.19 1.42 30.95
N ASN A 13 -13.85 2.53 30.66
CA ASN A 13 -14.11 3.05 29.32
C ASN A 13 -13.59 4.50 29.32
N PRO A 14 -12.70 4.91 28.38
CA PRO A 14 -12.18 6.25 28.33
C PRO A 14 -13.30 7.25 28.00
N PRO A 15 -13.08 8.54 28.28
CA PRO A 15 -13.83 9.59 27.60
C PRO A 15 -13.54 9.48 26.08
N TRP A 16 -14.58 9.57 25.26
CA TRP A 16 -14.50 9.60 23.80
C TRP A 16 -14.30 11.06 23.35
N GLU A 17 -13.62 11.28 22.21
CA GLU A 17 -13.22 12.63 21.78
C GLU A 17 -14.40 13.61 21.74
N GLU A 18 -14.12 14.83 22.22
CA GLU A 18 -15.08 15.93 22.22
C GLU A 18 -15.27 16.50 20.81
N GLU A 19 -16.42 17.15 20.56
CA GLU A 19 -16.66 17.83 19.29
C GLU A 19 -15.60 18.92 19.03
N GLU A 20 -15.18 19.07 17.77
CA GLU A 20 -14.23 20.13 17.40
C GLU A 20 -14.76 21.50 17.85
N PHE A 21 -13.88 22.34 18.44
CA PHE A 21 -14.23 23.62 19.06
C PHE A 21 -15.22 24.48 18.22
N PHE A 22 -14.99 24.57 16.91
CA PHE A 22 -15.81 25.40 16.01
C PHE A 22 -17.11 24.71 15.54
N ALA A 23 -17.26 23.39 15.66
CA ALA A 23 -18.41 22.65 15.13
C ALA A 23 -19.75 23.19 15.66
N ALA A 24 -19.80 23.53 16.94
CA ALA A 24 -20.98 24.12 17.58
C ALA A 24 -20.97 25.66 17.65
N ARG A 25 -19.87 26.31 17.26
CA ARG A 25 -19.64 27.76 17.50
C ARG A 25 -19.59 28.60 16.23
N ASP A 26 -19.03 28.08 15.14
CA ASP A 26 -18.94 28.79 13.85
C ASP A 26 -18.94 27.80 12.68
N ARG A 27 -20.04 27.82 11.93
CA ARG A 27 -20.28 26.89 10.83
C ARG A 27 -19.38 27.14 9.61
N GLU A 28 -18.95 28.38 9.39
CA GLU A 28 -18.08 28.75 8.26
C GLU A 28 -16.65 28.27 8.50
N ILE A 29 -16.15 28.46 9.73
CA ILE A 29 -14.84 27.94 10.14
C ILE A 29 -14.85 26.41 10.19
N ALA A 30 -15.92 25.81 10.71
CA ALA A 30 -16.05 24.35 10.81
C ALA A 30 -16.09 23.67 9.43
N HIS A 31 -16.75 24.27 8.43
CA HIS A 31 -16.87 23.72 7.07
C HIS A 31 -15.87 24.31 6.07
N ALA A 32 -14.81 24.96 6.55
CA ALA A 32 -13.79 25.53 5.68
C ALA A 32 -13.17 24.44 4.77
N PRO A 33 -12.99 24.71 3.46
CA PRO A 33 -12.67 23.68 2.47
C PRO A 33 -11.26 23.09 2.62
N ASN A 34 -10.35 23.78 3.31
CA ASN A 34 -9.01 23.28 3.62
C ASN A 34 -8.39 24.04 4.81
N LYS A 35 -7.27 23.51 5.33
CA LYS A 35 -6.54 24.06 6.48
C LYS A 35 -6.11 25.52 6.30
N SER A 36 -5.73 25.92 5.09
CA SER A 36 -5.30 27.31 4.81
C SER A 36 -6.49 28.27 4.85
N ALA A 37 -7.61 27.91 4.22
CA ALA A 37 -8.86 28.68 4.30
C ALA A 37 -9.36 28.80 5.74
N ARG A 38 -9.37 27.68 6.49
CA ARG A 38 -9.71 27.67 7.92
C ARG A 38 -8.82 28.61 8.72
N GLY A 39 -7.51 28.57 8.48
CA GLY A 39 -6.54 29.45 9.15
C GLY A 39 -6.78 30.94 8.89
N ARG A 40 -7.16 31.31 7.67
CA ARG A 40 -7.52 32.71 7.34
C ARG A 40 -8.79 33.16 8.05
N LEU A 41 -9.81 32.32 8.10
CA LEU A 41 -11.06 32.63 8.82
C LEU A 41 -10.82 32.78 10.33
N ILE A 42 -10.01 31.90 10.91
CA ILE A 42 -9.61 31.99 12.34
C ILE A 42 -8.83 33.28 12.61
N GLN A 43 -7.92 33.70 11.72
CA GLN A 43 -7.20 34.97 11.88
C GLN A 43 -8.14 36.18 11.81
N ALA A 44 -9.17 36.12 10.97
CA ALA A 44 -10.16 37.18 10.84
C ALA A 44 -11.09 37.31 12.07
N LEU A 45 -11.14 36.32 12.97
CA LEU A 45 -11.97 36.39 14.20
C LEU A 45 -11.57 37.55 15.11
N VAL A 46 -10.31 37.96 15.11
CA VAL A 46 -9.82 39.08 15.93
C VAL A 46 -10.61 40.36 15.65
N GLU A 47 -11.01 40.58 14.39
CA GLU A 47 -11.78 41.74 13.96
C GLU A 47 -13.28 41.44 13.88
N SER A 48 -13.65 40.26 13.38
CA SER A 48 -15.05 39.91 13.08
C SER A 48 -15.85 39.40 14.29
N ASN A 49 -15.21 38.71 15.24
CA ASN A 49 -15.84 38.20 16.45
C ASN A 49 -14.80 38.06 17.60
N PRO A 50 -14.45 39.17 18.28
CA PRO A 50 -13.40 39.19 19.29
C PRO A 50 -13.65 38.24 20.47
N MET A 51 -14.92 38.03 20.85
CA MET A 51 -15.28 37.09 21.92
C MET A 51 -14.93 35.66 21.54
N LEU A 52 -15.36 35.20 20.36
CA LEU A 52 -15.03 33.85 19.88
C LEU A 52 -13.52 33.68 19.66
N SER A 53 -12.82 34.74 19.24
CA SER A 53 -11.36 34.74 19.16
C SER A 53 -10.69 34.53 20.53
N GLN A 54 -11.22 35.16 21.59
CA GLN A 54 -10.72 34.99 22.94
C GLN A 54 -10.99 33.58 23.46
N GLU A 55 -12.23 33.08 23.32
CA GLU A 55 -12.60 31.72 23.72
C GLU A 55 -11.72 30.67 23.01
N PHE A 56 -11.47 30.85 21.71
CA PHE A 56 -10.57 29.97 20.96
C PHE A 56 -9.13 30.07 21.46
N GLY A 57 -8.66 31.27 21.81
CA GLY A 57 -7.34 31.49 22.40
C GLY A 57 -7.16 30.78 23.75
N GLU A 58 -8.17 30.86 24.61
CA GLU A 58 -8.19 30.18 25.91
C GLU A 58 -8.22 28.66 25.75
N ALA A 59 -9.12 28.12 24.91
CA ALA A 59 -9.21 26.68 24.62
C ALA A 59 -7.91 26.15 23.99
N LYS A 60 -7.28 26.92 23.10
CA LYS A 60 -5.99 26.57 22.52
C LYS A 60 -4.89 26.56 23.58
N HIS A 61 -4.84 27.55 24.47
CA HIS A 61 -3.88 27.57 25.56
C HIS A 61 -4.06 26.34 26.47
N GLU A 62 -5.30 26.01 26.86
CA GLU A 62 -5.61 24.85 27.68
C GLU A 62 -5.11 23.54 27.03
N SER A 63 -5.47 23.32 25.76
CA SER A 63 -4.99 22.16 24.99
C SER A 63 -3.46 22.08 24.90
N GLU A 64 -2.78 23.22 24.69
CA GLU A 64 -1.32 23.29 24.68
C GLU A 64 -0.71 22.98 26.06
N ALA A 65 -1.33 23.45 27.14
CA ALA A 65 -0.88 23.18 28.51
C ALA A 65 -1.05 21.70 28.89
N GLU A 66 -2.17 21.08 28.53
CA GLU A 66 -2.40 19.65 28.70
C GLU A 66 -1.37 18.81 27.93
N SER A 67 -1.13 19.15 26.65
CA SER A 67 -0.12 18.49 25.82
C SER A 67 1.29 18.59 26.43
N LYS A 68 1.65 19.76 26.98
CA LYS A 68 2.91 19.95 27.71
C LYS A 68 2.96 19.10 28.98
N PHE A 69 1.88 19.03 29.76
CA PHE A 69 1.82 18.20 30.95
C PHE A 69 1.96 16.71 30.61
N ILE A 70 1.23 16.22 29.61
CA ILE A 70 1.28 14.82 29.18
C ILE A 70 2.71 14.43 28.78
N ARG A 71 3.40 15.27 28.01
CA ARG A 71 4.76 15.01 27.52
C ARG A 71 5.83 15.21 28.60
N GLY A 72 5.67 16.22 29.47
CA GLY A 72 6.67 16.64 30.44
C GLY A 72 6.57 15.96 31.80
N SER A 73 5.41 15.44 32.18
CA SER A 73 5.19 14.85 33.52
C SER A 73 5.93 13.53 33.75
N GLY A 74 6.36 12.84 32.68
CA GLY A 74 6.92 11.50 32.75
C GLY A 74 5.91 10.39 33.12
N ARG A 75 4.61 10.74 33.26
CA ARG A 75 3.52 9.80 33.58
C ARG A 75 3.13 8.92 32.40
N PHE A 76 3.22 9.44 31.17
CA PHE A 76 2.78 8.78 29.94
C PHE A 76 3.97 8.49 29.02
N LYS A 77 4.83 7.57 29.44
CA LYS A 77 6.11 7.29 28.77
C LYS A 77 5.93 6.67 27.39
N LEU A 78 4.85 5.90 27.24
CA LEU A 78 4.56 5.10 26.07
C LEU A 78 3.51 5.76 25.16
N CYS A 79 2.47 6.38 25.72
CA CYS A 79 1.37 6.99 24.96
C CYS A 79 1.44 8.53 24.85
N GLY A 80 2.35 9.21 25.56
CA GLY A 80 2.52 10.67 25.53
C GLY A 80 3.37 11.21 24.36
N ARG A 81 3.42 10.51 23.22
CA ARG A 81 4.30 10.83 22.07
C ARG A 81 3.48 11.10 20.80
N GLY A 82 4.02 11.89 19.87
CA GLY A 82 3.29 12.26 18.64
C GLY A 82 1.98 12.97 18.95
N ASP A 83 0.98 12.86 18.08
CA ASP A 83 -0.38 13.30 18.39
C ASP A 83 -1.00 12.37 19.45
N VAL A 84 -1.46 12.95 20.57
CA VAL A 84 -1.92 12.20 21.74
C VAL A 84 -3.43 12.08 21.71
N ASN A 85 -3.92 10.83 21.78
CA ASN A 85 -5.34 10.54 21.91
C ASN A 85 -5.69 10.19 23.36
N THR A 86 -6.84 10.66 23.85
CA THR A 86 -7.23 10.44 25.25
C THR A 86 -7.38 8.96 25.62
N TYR A 87 -7.83 8.12 24.68
CA TYR A 87 -7.95 6.67 24.92
C TYR A 87 -6.61 5.99 25.19
N SER A 88 -5.50 6.48 24.61
CA SER A 88 -4.19 5.83 24.73
C SER A 88 -3.56 6.11 26.10
N ILE A 89 -3.65 7.35 26.58
CA ILE A 89 -3.20 7.73 27.93
C ILE A 89 -4.10 7.15 29.03
N PHE A 90 -5.38 6.91 28.73
CA PHE A 90 -6.29 6.16 29.60
C PHE A 90 -5.84 4.70 29.75
N ALA A 91 -5.52 4.02 28.64
CA ALA A 91 -5.01 2.65 28.67
C ALA A 91 -3.68 2.53 29.44
N GLU A 92 -2.74 3.47 29.23
CA GLU A 92 -1.49 3.52 30.00
C GLU A 92 -1.76 3.78 31.49
N THR A 93 -2.72 4.64 31.83
CA THR A 93 -3.12 4.88 33.23
C THR A 93 -3.68 3.61 33.87
N ASN A 94 -4.61 2.92 33.21
CA ASN A 94 -5.20 1.69 33.76
C ASN A 94 -4.15 0.63 34.07
N ARG A 95 -3.14 0.52 33.20
CA ARG A 95 -1.99 -0.36 33.42
C ARG A 95 -1.14 0.09 34.61
N ASN A 96 -0.83 1.38 34.71
CA ASN A 96 0.01 1.93 35.78
C ASN A 96 -0.63 1.87 37.17
N LEU A 97 -1.95 1.68 37.25
CA LEU A 97 -2.69 1.51 38.51
C LEU A 97 -2.63 0.08 39.06
N LEU A 98 -2.18 -0.91 38.27
CA LEU A 98 -2.15 -2.31 38.71
C LEU A 98 -1.09 -2.57 39.78
N ASN A 99 -1.42 -3.43 40.75
CA ASN A 99 -0.42 -4.05 41.62
C ASN A 99 0.28 -5.22 40.88
N ASP A 100 1.25 -5.89 41.51
CA ASP A 100 2.07 -6.97 40.92
C ASP A 100 1.30 -8.22 40.48
N HIS A 101 0.03 -8.36 40.90
CA HIS A 101 -0.87 -9.45 40.52
C HIS A 101 -2.18 -8.94 39.89
N GLY A 102 -2.22 -7.67 39.51
CA GLY A 102 -3.41 -7.00 39.01
C GLY A 102 -3.69 -7.26 37.54
N ARG A 103 -4.96 -7.14 37.16
CA ARG A 103 -5.43 -7.18 35.77
C ARG A 103 -6.21 -5.93 35.41
N ALA A 104 -6.07 -5.47 34.17
CA ALA A 104 -6.85 -4.37 33.64
C ALA A 104 -7.68 -4.85 32.43
N GLY A 105 -8.92 -4.36 32.33
CA GLY A 105 -9.77 -4.53 31.17
C GLY A 105 -10.35 -3.17 30.76
N CYS A 106 -10.17 -2.76 29.52
CA CYS A 106 -10.79 -1.53 29.03
C CYS A 106 -11.31 -1.62 27.61
N ILE A 107 -12.34 -0.83 27.34
CA ILE A 107 -12.86 -0.61 25.99
C ILE A 107 -12.11 0.60 25.45
N VAL A 108 -11.38 0.48 24.35
CA VAL A 108 -10.63 1.60 23.74
C VAL A 108 -10.72 1.53 22.22
N GLN A 109 -10.25 2.54 21.50
CA GLN A 109 -10.12 2.44 20.05
C GLN A 109 -9.09 1.36 19.67
N SER A 110 -9.37 0.58 18.64
CA SER A 110 -8.47 -0.49 18.16
C SER A 110 -7.10 0.04 17.71
N GLY A 111 -7.03 1.33 17.38
CA GLY A 111 -5.80 2.09 17.14
C GLY A 111 -4.75 1.93 18.25
N ILE A 112 -5.12 1.53 19.47
CA ILE A 112 -4.18 1.20 20.55
C ILE A 112 -3.16 0.11 20.17
N ALA A 113 -3.50 -0.74 19.20
CA ALA A 113 -2.67 -1.85 18.75
C ALA A 113 -2.19 -1.74 17.29
N THR A 114 -2.88 -0.96 16.46
CA THR A 114 -2.60 -0.88 15.01
C THR A 114 -1.87 0.40 14.60
N ASP A 115 -1.98 1.47 15.37
CA ASP A 115 -1.50 2.79 14.96
C ASP A 115 -0.02 3.00 15.32
N ASP A 116 0.66 3.85 14.54
CA ASP A 116 2.08 4.16 14.77
C ASP A 116 2.29 4.96 16.08
N THR A 117 1.36 5.85 16.44
CA THR A 117 1.46 6.70 17.65
C THR A 117 1.43 5.89 18.95
N THR A 118 0.73 4.75 18.95
CA THR A 118 0.56 3.86 20.12
C THR A 118 1.50 2.65 20.08
N ARG A 119 2.29 2.49 19.01
CA ARG A 119 3.16 1.32 18.78
C ARG A 119 4.07 0.98 19.96
N PHE A 120 4.59 1.98 20.67
CA PHE A 120 5.49 1.76 21.81
C PHE A 120 4.77 1.12 23.00
N PHE A 121 3.52 1.52 23.25
CA PHE A 121 2.70 0.93 24.30
C PHE A 121 2.36 -0.52 23.96
N PHE A 122 1.88 -0.76 22.73
CA PHE A 122 1.53 -2.11 22.30
C PHE A 122 2.75 -3.05 22.23
N ALA A 123 3.89 -2.56 21.73
CA ALA A 123 5.14 -3.30 21.72
C ALA A 123 5.59 -3.66 23.14
N ASP A 124 5.47 -2.75 24.10
CA ASP A 124 5.83 -3.02 25.50
C ASP A 124 4.90 -4.07 26.13
N LEU A 125 3.60 -4.04 25.84
CA LEU A 125 2.63 -5.04 26.32
C LEU A 125 2.93 -6.44 25.78
N THR A 126 3.23 -6.54 24.49
CA THR A 126 3.51 -7.83 23.84
C THR A 126 4.88 -8.38 24.24
N GLN A 127 5.93 -7.55 24.24
CA GLN A 127 7.29 -7.97 24.60
C GLN A 127 7.41 -8.40 26.07
N LYS A 128 6.69 -7.73 26.99
CA LYS A 128 6.64 -8.14 28.39
C LYS A 128 5.68 -9.31 28.64
N GLY A 129 4.95 -9.80 27.63
CA GLY A 129 3.94 -10.86 27.80
C GLY A 129 2.81 -10.48 28.76
N SER A 130 2.53 -9.19 28.87
CA SER A 130 1.52 -8.61 29.75
C SER A 130 0.17 -8.38 29.07
N LEU A 131 0.10 -8.53 27.74
CA LEU A 131 -1.16 -8.62 27.02
C LEU A 131 -1.79 -10.01 27.26
N ILE A 132 -3.08 -10.04 27.59
CA ILE A 132 -3.87 -11.28 27.71
C ILE A 132 -4.68 -11.48 26.44
N SER A 133 -5.46 -10.46 26.07
CA SER A 133 -6.28 -10.51 24.86
C SER A 133 -6.59 -9.13 24.30
N LEU A 134 -6.90 -9.10 23.00
CA LEU A 134 -7.45 -7.95 22.30
C LEU A 134 -8.54 -8.41 21.34
N TYR A 135 -9.78 -8.00 21.60
CA TYR A 135 -10.91 -8.31 20.75
C TYR A 135 -11.45 -7.05 20.09
N ASP A 136 -11.24 -6.92 18.78
CA ASP A 136 -11.66 -5.79 17.97
C ASP A 136 -13.08 -5.97 17.42
N PHE A 137 -13.81 -4.87 17.39
CA PHE A 137 -15.21 -4.78 17.00
C PHE A 137 -15.44 -3.67 15.98
N VAL A 138 -16.33 -3.96 15.04
CA VAL A 138 -16.91 -3.01 14.08
C VAL A 138 -18.38 -2.80 14.38
N ASN A 139 -18.85 -1.56 14.28
CA ASN A 139 -20.21 -1.20 14.67
C ASN A 139 -21.28 -1.48 13.57
N THR A 140 -21.05 -2.46 12.70
CA THR A 140 -21.87 -2.64 11.48
C THR A 140 -23.30 -3.08 11.80
N GLU A 141 -23.45 -3.86 12.88
CA GLU A 141 -24.73 -4.29 13.45
C GLU A 141 -25.27 -3.32 14.53
N GLY A 142 -24.58 -2.21 14.78
CA GLY A 142 -25.06 -1.16 15.69
C GLY A 142 -25.01 -1.53 17.17
N ILE A 143 -23.90 -2.12 17.63
CA ILE A 143 -23.61 -2.33 19.06
C ILE A 143 -23.78 -1.02 19.84
N PHE A 144 -23.30 0.09 19.25
CA PHE A 144 -23.49 1.45 19.75
C PHE A 144 -24.37 2.26 18.77
N PRO A 145 -25.63 2.55 19.13
CA PRO A 145 -26.50 3.38 18.32
C PRO A 145 -25.92 4.78 18.11
N GLY A 146 -26.02 5.32 16.90
CA GLY A 146 -25.56 6.69 16.58
C GLY A 146 -24.07 6.81 16.25
N ILE A 147 -23.27 5.76 16.46
CA ILE A 147 -21.88 5.71 15.99
C ILE A 147 -21.85 5.18 14.56
N HIS A 148 -20.98 5.76 13.73
CA HIS A 148 -20.81 5.35 12.35
C HIS A 148 -20.49 3.83 12.25
N ARG A 149 -21.11 3.16 11.28
CA ARG A 149 -21.22 1.69 11.25
C ARG A 149 -19.91 0.96 11.02
N THR A 150 -18.94 1.58 10.36
CA THR A 150 -17.70 0.91 9.95
C THR A 150 -16.45 1.47 10.60
N HIS A 151 -16.47 2.71 11.08
CA HIS A 151 -15.34 3.35 11.75
C HIS A 151 -15.84 4.42 12.72
N PRO A 152 -15.14 4.68 13.83
CA PRO A 152 -13.92 3.99 14.28
C PRO A 152 -14.21 2.59 14.82
N HIS A 153 -13.21 1.70 14.78
CA HIS A 153 -13.26 0.41 15.46
C HIS A 153 -12.93 0.60 16.95
N PHE A 154 -13.46 -0.27 17.80
CA PHE A 154 -13.08 -0.35 19.22
C PHE A 154 -12.67 -1.76 19.59
N CYS A 155 -11.89 -1.92 20.64
CA CYS A 155 -11.48 -3.21 21.14
C CYS A 155 -11.68 -3.36 22.65
N LEU A 156 -11.84 -4.61 23.08
CA LEU A 156 -11.70 -5.03 24.47
C LEU A 156 -10.24 -5.38 24.69
N LEU A 157 -9.52 -4.54 25.43
CA LEU A 157 -8.11 -4.72 25.76
C LEU A 157 -7.98 -5.31 27.17
N THR A 158 -7.37 -6.49 27.28
CA THR A 158 -7.14 -7.16 28.58
C THR A 158 -5.64 -7.29 28.85
N MET A 159 -5.20 -6.80 30.00
CA MET A 159 -3.79 -6.72 30.40
C MET A 159 -3.57 -7.28 31.81
N ARG A 160 -2.32 -7.65 32.11
CA ARG A 160 -1.82 -8.05 33.44
C ARG A 160 -0.54 -7.30 33.78
N SER A 161 -0.17 -7.26 35.05
CA SER A 161 1.07 -6.61 35.49
C SER A 161 2.32 -7.50 35.38
N TRP A 162 2.17 -8.82 35.28
CA TRP A 162 3.27 -9.78 35.17
C TRP A 162 3.42 -10.36 33.77
N SER A 163 4.60 -10.92 33.50
CA SER A 163 4.88 -11.64 32.26
C SER A 163 4.38 -13.08 32.33
N SER A 164 3.74 -13.55 31.28
CA SER A 164 3.31 -14.95 31.19
C SER A 164 4.16 -15.81 30.25
N GLY A 165 5.01 -15.19 29.41
CA GLY A 165 5.70 -15.89 28.31
C GLY A 165 4.77 -16.45 27.22
N GLU A 166 3.46 -16.52 27.47
CA GLU A 166 2.42 -16.96 26.55
C GLU A 166 2.06 -15.86 25.56
N GLY A 167 1.52 -16.26 24.40
CA GLY A 167 0.95 -15.32 23.44
C GLY A 167 -0.36 -14.73 23.94
N ALA A 168 -0.76 -13.61 23.32
CA ALA A 168 -2.06 -13.01 23.57
C ALA A 168 -3.10 -13.58 22.58
N ASP A 169 -4.35 -13.66 23.02
CA ASP A 169 -5.48 -14.08 22.19
C ASP A 169 -6.12 -12.88 21.47
N PHE A 170 -6.39 -13.05 20.18
CA PHE A 170 -6.90 -12.00 19.32
C PHE A 170 -8.11 -12.46 18.55
N SER A 171 -9.04 -11.54 18.33
CA SER A 171 -10.19 -11.73 17.45
C SER A 171 -10.56 -10.36 16.88
N PHE A 172 -10.54 -10.23 15.54
CA PHE A 172 -10.81 -8.95 14.87
C PHE A 172 -12.09 -9.00 14.04
N TRP A 173 -12.56 -7.82 13.63
CA TRP A 173 -13.73 -7.64 12.77
C TRP A 173 -15.04 -8.20 13.37
N ASN A 174 -15.16 -8.25 14.70
CA ASN A 174 -16.36 -8.76 15.35
C ASN A 174 -17.50 -7.75 15.18
N THR A 175 -18.62 -8.18 14.63
CA THR A 175 -19.78 -7.30 14.40
C THR A 175 -20.72 -7.26 15.60
N ASN A 176 -20.63 -8.27 16.48
CA ASN A 176 -21.34 -8.39 17.74
C ASN A 176 -20.56 -9.30 18.72
N VAL A 177 -21.01 -9.37 19.98
CA VAL A 177 -20.33 -10.15 21.03
C VAL A 177 -20.40 -11.66 20.77
N ALA A 178 -21.43 -12.16 20.07
CA ALA A 178 -21.57 -13.59 19.78
C ALA A 178 -20.49 -14.09 18.81
N CYS A 179 -19.85 -13.21 18.03
CA CYS A 179 -18.68 -13.56 17.22
C CYS A 179 -17.53 -14.16 18.06
N LEU A 180 -17.40 -13.77 19.34
CA LEU A 180 -16.37 -14.33 20.24
C LEU A 180 -16.61 -15.81 20.59
N ASN A 181 -17.77 -16.37 20.28
CA ASN A 181 -18.01 -17.80 20.44
C ASN A 181 -17.47 -18.62 19.26
N ASP A 182 -17.14 -17.98 18.13
CA ASP A 182 -16.55 -18.65 16.98
C ASP A 182 -15.04 -18.78 17.15
N MET A 183 -14.62 -19.96 17.63
CA MET A 183 -13.22 -20.27 17.87
C MET A 183 -12.33 -20.20 16.61
N ASN A 184 -12.90 -20.20 15.39
CA ASN A 184 -12.12 -20.00 14.17
C ASN A 184 -11.65 -18.56 13.99
N ARG A 185 -12.28 -17.59 14.67
CA ARG A 185 -11.87 -16.17 14.67
C ARG A 185 -10.76 -15.89 15.68
N HIS A 186 -10.59 -16.79 16.65
CA HIS A 186 -9.57 -16.67 17.68
C HIS A 186 -8.21 -17.19 17.21
N TYR A 187 -7.19 -16.37 17.38
CA TYR A 187 -5.81 -16.69 17.05
C TYR A 187 -4.84 -16.13 18.09
N THR A 188 -3.79 -16.89 18.38
CA THR A 188 -2.76 -16.50 19.34
C THR A 188 -1.52 -15.97 18.62
N LEU A 189 -1.03 -14.82 19.08
CA LEU A 189 0.25 -14.25 18.63
C LEU A 189 1.17 -14.01 19.82
N THR A 190 2.40 -14.51 19.71
CA THR A 190 3.49 -14.23 20.64
C THR A 190 4.24 -12.97 20.24
N ALA A 191 5.10 -12.45 21.14
CA ALA A 191 6.02 -11.36 20.80
C ALA A 191 6.93 -11.71 19.60
N LYS A 192 7.31 -12.99 19.46
CA LYS A 192 8.10 -13.48 18.32
C LYS A 192 7.28 -13.46 17.03
N ASP A 193 6.00 -13.80 17.07
CA ASP A 193 5.13 -13.71 15.90
C ASP A 193 4.92 -12.26 15.47
N MET A 194 4.75 -11.33 16.42
CA MET A 194 4.66 -9.89 16.12
C MET A 194 5.96 -9.37 15.50
N ALA A 195 7.11 -9.81 16.01
CA ALA A 195 8.43 -9.49 15.45
C ALA A 195 8.62 -10.00 14.03
N LEU A 196 8.13 -11.20 13.75
CA LEU A 196 8.18 -11.83 12.44
C LEU A 196 7.28 -11.12 11.43
N LEU A 197 6.04 -10.84 11.83
CA LEU A 197 5.02 -10.27 10.94
C LEU A 197 5.22 -8.77 10.73
N ASN A 198 5.54 -8.02 11.78
CA ASN A 198 5.69 -6.56 11.79
C ASN A 198 7.05 -6.14 12.38
N PRO A 199 8.18 -6.49 11.75
CA PRO A 199 9.51 -6.25 12.30
C PRO A 199 9.80 -4.77 12.57
N ASN A 200 9.33 -3.86 11.70
CA ASN A 200 9.64 -2.43 11.76
C ASN A 200 8.74 -1.68 12.76
N THR A 201 7.44 -1.97 12.73
CA THR A 201 6.42 -1.22 13.49
C THR A 201 6.05 -1.87 14.81
N ARG A 202 6.15 -3.20 14.91
CA ARG A 202 5.70 -4.01 16.06
C ARG A 202 4.21 -3.85 16.41
N THR A 203 3.41 -3.30 15.48
CA THR A 203 1.96 -3.19 15.61
C THR A 203 1.29 -4.55 15.40
N CYS A 204 -0.01 -4.63 15.67
CA CYS A 204 -0.79 -5.86 15.54
C CYS A 204 -1.24 -6.10 14.08
N PRO A 205 -0.99 -7.30 13.51
CA PRO A 205 -1.65 -7.73 12.29
C PRO A 205 -3.13 -8.12 12.56
N ILE A 206 -3.98 -7.92 11.56
CA ILE A 206 -5.45 -7.97 11.69
C ILE A 206 -6.03 -9.15 10.90
N PHE A 207 -5.97 -10.34 11.48
CA PHE A 207 -6.47 -11.54 10.83
C PHE A 207 -7.99 -11.71 11.02
N ARG A 208 -8.68 -12.24 10.01
CA ARG A 208 -10.11 -12.58 10.11
C ARG A 208 -10.34 -13.95 10.74
N SER A 209 -9.37 -14.86 10.60
CA SER A 209 -9.44 -16.22 11.09
C SER A 209 -8.08 -16.73 11.57
N ARG A 210 -8.12 -17.82 12.33
CA ARG A 210 -6.94 -18.61 12.71
C ARG A 210 -6.16 -19.10 11.51
N ARG A 211 -6.86 -19.57 10.46
CA ARG A 211 -6.24 -20.05 9.23
C ARG A 211 -5.46 -18.94 8.53
N ASP A 212 -5.98 -17.71 8.51
CA ASP A 212 -5.26 -16.56 7.96
C ASP A 212 -3.97 -16.29 8.74
N ALA A 213 -4.06 -16.28 10.07
CA ALA A 213 -2.90 -16.05 10.94
C ALA A 213 -1.82 -17.14 10.76
N GLU A 214 -2.21 -18.41 10.69
CA GLU A 214 -1.30 -19.54 10.49
C GLU A 214 -0.64 -19.50 9.11
N LEU A 215 -1.41 -19.25 8.06
CA LEU A 215 -0.91 -19.19 6.69
C LEU A 215 0.03 -18.00 6.49
N THR A 216 -0.34 -16.80 6.96
CA THR A 216 0.54 -15.63 6.89
C THR A 216 1.82 -15.84 7.70
N LYS A 217 1.75 -16.42 8.91
CA LYS A 217 2.96 -16.78 9.68
C LYS A 217 3.86 -17.74 8.89
N ALA A 218 3.31 -18.79 8.28
CA ALA A 218 4.07 -19.76 7.50
C ALA A 218 4.78 -19.11 6.30
N ILE A 219 4.14 -18.14 5.64
CA ILE A 219 4.76 -17.35 4.56
C ILE A 219 5.93 -16.53 5.10
N TYR A 220 5.73 -15.76 6.17
CA TYR A 220 6.77 -14.89 6.74
C TYR A 220 7.95 -15.66 7.35
N GLN A 221 7.76 -16.94 7.70
CA GLN A 221 8.86 -17.82 8.11
C GLN A 221 9.80 -18.18 6.94
N ARG A 222 9.33 -18.08 5.69
CA ARG A 222 10.08 -18.49 4.48
C ARG A 222 10.53 -17.30 3.65
N VAL A 223 9.71 -16.25 3.60
CA VAL A 223 9.91 -15.08 2.74
C VAL A 223 10.26 -13.87 3.61
N PRO A 224 11.40 -13.20 3.36
CA PRO A 224 11.77 -12.00 4.11
C PRO A 224 10.83 -10.83 3.79
N VAL A 225 10.86 -9.81 4.65
CA VAL A 225 10.20 -8.54 4.34
C VAL A 225 10.98 -7.75 3.29
N LEU A 226 10.28 -6.89 2.54
CA LEU A 226 10.87 -6.06 1.49
C LEU A 226 12.01 -5.15 2.00
N ILE A 227 11.80 -4.49 3.15
CA ILE A 227 12.78 -3.67 3.86
C ILE A 227 12.60 -3.88 5.36
N GLU A 228 13.64 -4.37 6.02
CA GLU A 228 13.73 -4.42 7.49
C GLU A 228 14.48 -3.18 7.99
N ASP A 229 13.79 -2.32 8.73
CA ASP A 229 14.36 -1.07 9.27
C ASP A 229 15.29 -1.38 10.44
N GLY A 230 16.41 -0.66 10.53
CA GLY A 230 17.31 -0.76 11.67
C GLY A 230 18.75 -0.36 11.34
N PRO A 231 19.65 -0.38 12.32
CA PRO A 231 21.10 -0.37 12.08
C PRO A 231 21.66 -1.82 12.15
N PRO A 232 22.06 -2.46 11.03
CA PRO A 232 21.94 -2.00 9.64
C PRO A 232 20.57 -2.29 9.02
N GLU A 233 20.15 -1.44 8.08
CA GLU A 233 18.94 -1.66 7.27
C GLU A 233 19.16 -2.89 6.38
N ARG A 234 18.16 -3.76 6.27
CA ARG A 234 18.20 -4.89 5.34
C ARG A 234 17.24 -4.61 4.19
N ASN A 235 17.81 -4.24 3.06
CA ASN A 235 17.07 -3.87 1.85
C ASN A 235 17.65 -4.62 0.64
N PRO A 236 17.26 -5.90 0.44
CA PRO A 236 17.85 -6.76 -0.59
C PRO A 236 17.71 -6.23 -2.02
N TRP A 237 16.71 -5.38 -2.26
CA TRP A 237 16.42 -4.78 -3.56
C TRP A 237 17.07 -3.40 -3.76
N ASP A 238 17.74 -2.87 -2.72
CA ASP A 238 18.22 -1.49 -2.61
C ASP A 238 17.21 -0.45 -3.14
N ILE A 239 15.91 -0.69 -2.86
CA ILE A 239 14.85 0.19 -3.35
C ILE A 239 14.75 1.44 -2.48
N ARG A 240 14.26 2.51 -3.10
CA ARG A 240 13.83 3.71 -2.39
C ARG A 240 12.41 4.06 -2.79
N PHE A 241 11.63 4.49 -1.81
CA PHE A 241 10.31 5.05 -2.04
C PHE A 241 10.42 6.54 -2.35
N MET A 242 9.68 7.00 -3.36
CA MET A 242 9.71 8.42 -3.74
C MET A 242 8.32 8.91 -4.13
N ALA A 243 7.91 10.03 -3.54
CA ALA A 243 6.87 10.88 -4.10
C ALA A 243 7.54 11.92 -5.00
N ILE A 244 7.29 11.87 -6.32
CA ILE A 244 7.99 12.77 -7.24
C ILE A 244 7.38 14.17 -7.22
N PHE A 245 6.10 14.32 -7.57
CA PHE A 245 5.46 15.63 -7.69
C PHE A 245 4.23 15.74 -6.78
N HIS A 246 4.26 16.68 -5.85
CA HIS A 246 3.11 16.97 -5.00
C HIS A 246 2.08 17.79 -5.77
N MET A 247 0.83 17.32 -5.87
CA MET A 247 -0.14 17.91 -6.80
C MET A 247 -0.46 19.38 -6.51
N SER A 248 -0.44 19.77 -5.23
CA SER A 248 -0.62 21.18 -4.81
C SER A 248 0.68 21.99 -4.86
N ASN A 249 1.72 21.55 -4.14
CA ASN A 249 2.97 22.32 -3.98
C ASN A 249 3.74 22.50 -5.31
N ASP A 250 3.73 21.49 -6.19
CA ASP A 250 4.42 21.53 -7.48
C ASP A 250 3.49 21.97 -8.64
N SER A 251 2.27 22.43 -8.36
CA SER A 251 1.27 22.77 -9.40
C SER A 251 1.76 23.79 -10.44
N HIS A 252 2.69 24.67 -10.06
CA HIS A 252 3.33 25.64 -10.94
C HIS A 252 4.18 25.01 -12.06
N LEU A 253 4.57 23.73 -11.93
CA LEU A 253 5.31 22.98 -12.95
C LEU A 253 4.39 22.28 -13.96
N PHE A 254 3.09 22.20 -13.70
CA PHE A 254 2.17 21.38 -14.48
C PHE A 254 1.57 22.19 -15.63
N ARG A 255 1.82 21.73 -16.86
CA ARG A 255 1.33 22.37 -18.07
C ARG A 255 0.21 21.55 -18.69
N THR A 256 -0.86 22.21 -19.09
CA THR A 256 -1.97 21.57 -19.83
C THR A 256 -1.64 21.47 -21.32
N ARG A 257 -2.36 20.58 -22.02
CA ARG A 257 -2.27 20.44 -23.48
C ARG A 257 -2.41 21.78 -24.21
N ALA A 258 -3.47 22.53 -23.92
CA ALA A 258 -3.77 23.80 -24.58
C ALA A 258 -2.66 24.85 -24.36
N GLN A 259 -2.05 24.87 -23.16
CA GLN A 259 -0.94 25.78 -22.87
C GLN A 259 0.31 25.44 -23.70
N LEU A 260 0.66 24.15 -23.82
CA LEU A 260 1.86 23.73 -24.57
C LEU A 260 1.66 23.87 -26.08
N GLU A 261 0.46 23.58 -26.59
CA GLU A 261 0.11 23.82 -28.00
C GLU A 261 0.13 25.32 -28.33
N ALA A 262 -0.36 26.19 -27.42
CA ALA A 262 -0.29 27.64 -27.59
C ALA A 262 1.15 28.19 -27.56
N GLU A 263 2.07 27.50 -26.89
CA GLU A 263 3.52 27.81 -26.91
C GLU A 263 4.23 27.25 -28.14
N GLY A 264 3.52 26.58 -29.05
CA GLY A 264 4.05 26.06 -30.30
C GLY A 264 4.76 24.71 -30.19
N LEU A 265 4.61 24.00 -29.06
CA LEU A 265 5.12 22.63 -28.92
C LEU A 265 4.20 21.64 -29.66
N ARG A 266 4.79 20.57 -30.18
CA ARG A 266 4.08 19.51 -30.89
C ARG A 266 3.94 18.28 -30.00
N LEU A 267 2.73 17.72 -29.93
CA LEU A 267 2.48 16.45 -29.27
C LEU A 267 2.84 15.29 -30.21
N GLU A 268 3.74 14.41 -29.77
CA GLU A 268 4.06 13.14 -30.40
C GLU A 268 3.84 11.99 -29.42
N GLY A 269 2.87 11.12 -29.72
CA GLY A 269 2.35 10.17 -28.73
C GLY A 269 1.74 10.94 -27.55
N ASN A 270 2.37 10.84 -26.38
CA ASN A 270 2.00 11.56 -25.17
C ASN A 270 3.12 12.49 -24.67
N VAL A 271 4.10 12.81 -25.52
CA VAL A 271 5.23 13.68 -25.19
C VAL A 271 5.15 14.95 -26.01
N PHE A 272 5.35 16.10 -25.37
CA PHE A 272 5.46 17.37 -26.07
C PHE A 272 6.92 17.65 -26.41
N LEU A 273 7.18 17.87 -27.70
CA LEU A 273 8.49 18.21 -28.22
C LEU A 273 8.55 19.68 -28.63
N PRO A 274 9.73 20.33 -28.52
CA PRO A 274 9.91 21.66 -29.08
C PRO A 274 9.64 21.66 -30.59
N PRO A 275 9.22 22.81 -31.15
CA PRO A 275 9.04 22.94 -32.59
C PRO A 275 10.34 22.53 -33.31
N SER A 276 10.21 21.65 -34.30
CA SER A 276 11.35 21.19 -35.11
C SER A 276 11.98 22.40 -35.80
N GLY A 277 13.25 22.67 -35.51
CA GLY A 277 13.95 23.80 -36.10
C GLY A 277 14.11 23.63 -37.62
N SER A 278 13.39 24.42 -38.40
CA SER A 278 13.75 24.73 -39.78
C SER A 278 13.58 26.21 -40.04
N ASP A 279 14.30 27.05 -39.28
CA ASP A 279 14.60 28.41 -39.72
C ASP A 279 15.99 28.39 -40.40
N ALA A 280 16.09 27.67 -41.52
CA ALA A 280 17.08 28.03 -42.53
C ALA A 280 16.49 29.21 -43.32
N THR A 281 16.59 30.41 -42.75
CA THR A 281 16.37 31.63 -43.54
C THR A 281 17.51 31.76 -44.54
N SER A 282 17.18 32.19 -45.76
CA SER A 282 18.08 32.38 -46.90
C SER A 282 19.22 33.37 -46.69
N ASP A 283 19.33 34.00 -45.52
CA ASP A 283 20.14 35.20 -45.31
C ASP A 283 21.35 34.96 -44.39
N GLY A 284 21.66 33.71 -44.01
CA GLY A 284 22.93 33.34 -43.38
C GLY A 284 23.21 33.93 -41.99
N VAL A 285 22.29 34.69 -41.41
CA VAL A 285 22.43 35.25 -40.05
C VAL A 285 21.71 34.35 -39.06
N ALA A 286 22.48 33.53 -38.33
CA ALA A 286 21.99 32.77 -37.19
C ALA A 286 21.53 33.73 -36.07
N ARG A 287 20.24 34.05 -36.04
CA ARG A 287 19.61 34.54 -34.80
C ARG A 287 19.40 33.33 -33.89
N PRO A 288 19.68 33.41 -32.58
CA PRO A 288 19.35 32.32 -31.67
C PRO A 288 17.83 32.12 -31.75
N SER A 289 17.40 30.99 -32.32
CA SER A 289 15.98 30.73 -32.47
C SER A 289 15.36 30.56 -31.09
N MET A 290 14.10 30.97 -30.97
CA MET A 290 13.26 30.75 -29.79
C MET A 290 13.24 29.27 -29.35
N ALA A 291 13.65 28.32 -30.23
CA ALA A 291 13.74 26.89 -29.94
C ALA A 291 14.74 26.54 -28.83
N VAL A 292 15.72 27.41 -28.52
CA VAL A 292 16.68 27.15 -27.42
C VAL A 292 16.01 27.23 -26.03
N ARG A 293 14.80 27.81 -25.92
CA ARG A 293 14.07 27.94 -24.64
C ARG A 293 12.98 26.91 -24.38
N LEU A 294 12.57 26.11 -25.37
CA LEU A 294 11.47 25.15 -25.18
C LEU A 294 12.02 23.77 -24.88
N SER A 295 11.88 23.35 -23.62
CA SER A 295 12.25 22.01 -23.15
C SER A 295 11.21 20.97 -23.60
N ARG A 296 11.63 19.71 -23.74
CA ARG A 296 10.72 18.57 -23.88
C ARG A 296 9.89 18.41 -22.61
N TYR A 297 8.62 18.04 -22.77
CA TYR A 297 7.68 17.84 -21.67
C TYR A 297 7.17 16.40 -21.65
N LEU A 298 7.27 15.75 -20.49
CA LEU A 298 6.86 14.37 -20.26
C LEU A 298 5.47 14.30 -19.63
N PRO A 299 4.70 13.22 -19.88
CA PRO A 299 3.38 13.07 -19.28
C PRO A 299 3.46 12.95 -17.75
N LEU A 300 2.49 13.58 -17.05
CA LEU A 300 2.24 13.38 -15.61
C LEU A 300 1.18 12.30 -15.42
N TYR A 301 1.61 11.10 -15.05
CA TYR A 301 0.70 9.98 -14.76
C TYR A 301 0.06 10.14 -13.38
N GLU A 302 -1.24 9.85 -13.32
CA GLU A 302 -2.01 9.71 -12.09
C GLU A 302 -2.38 8.25 -11.87
N ALA A 303 -2.56 7.83 -10.61
CA ALA A 303 -2.80 6.43 -10.24
C ALA A 303 -3.95 5.75 -11.01
N LYS A 304 -4.99 6.51 -11.38
CA LYS A 304 -6.14 6.02 -12.17
C LYS A 304 -5.81 5.67 -13.63
N MET A 305 -4.64 6.07 -14.14
CA MET A 305 -4.22 5.83 -15.52
C MET A 305 -3.53 4.49 -15.72
N VAL A 306 -3.19 3.77 -14.64
CA VAL A 306 -2.32 2.59 -14.67
C VAL A 306 -2.94 1.47 -13.85
N HIS A 307 -2.76 0.23 -14.29
CA HIS A 307 -3.15 -0.97 -13.55
C HIS A 307 -2.07 -2.07 -13.68
N GLN A 308 -2.21 -3.19 -12.96
CA GLN A 308 -1.30 -4.34 -13.01
C GLN A 308 -0.99 -4.76 -14.45
N PHE A 309 0.29 -4.67 -14.82
CA PHE A 309 0.83 -4.91 -16.17
C PHE A 309 0.14 -4.13 -17.30
N ASP A 310 -0.52 -3.01 -17.00
CA ASP A 310 -1.32 -2.23 -17.96
C ASP A 310 -1.05 -0.74 -17.73
N HIS A 311 0.05 -0.24 -18.34
CA HIS A 311 0.43 1.16 -18.22
C HIS A 311 -0.54 2.14 -18.91
N PRO A 312 -1.29 1.78 -19.98
CA PRO A 312 -2.34 2.61 -20.52
C PRO A 312 -3.72 2.10 -20.06
N TRP A 313 -3.96 2.02 -18.75
CA TRP A 313 -5.25 1.57 -18.24
C TRP A 313 -6.36 2.57 -18.58
N ALA A 314 -6.13 3.86 -18.34
CA ALA A 314 -7.07 4.94 -18.60
C ALA A 314 -6.39 6.17 -19.20
N THR A 315 -7.17 6.94 -19.96
CA THR A 315 -6.74 8.16 -20.63
C THR A 315 -7.66 9.32 -20.27
N TYR A 316 -7.12 10.53 -20.25
CA TYR A 316 -7.93 11.74 -20.12
C TYR A 316 -8.62 12.10 -21.43
N ILE A 317 -9.87 12.58 -21.32
CA ILE A 317 -10.59 13.34 -22.34
C ILE A 317 -10.98 14.67 -21.71
N GLY A 318 -10.26 15.73 -22.02
CA GLY A 318 -10.44 17.02 -21.36
C GLY A 318 -10.12 16.92 -19.87
N ALA A 319 -11.11 17.16 -19.01
CA ALA A 319 -10.96 17.09 -17.56
C ALA A 319 -11.34 15.72 -16.96
N ASP A 320 -11.99 14.86 -17.74
CA ASP A 320 -12.50 13.56 -17.31
C ASP A 320 -11.58 12.42 -17.73
N THR A 321 -11.71 11.27 -17.08
CA THR A 321 -10.96 10.05 -17.41
C THR A 321 -11.89 8.95 -17.88
N ARG A 322 -11.44 8.14 -18.84
CA ARG A 322 -12.07 6.87 -19.22
C ARG A 322 -11.04 5.78 -19.37
N ASP A 323 -11.48 4.53 -19.23
CA ASP A 323 -10.66 3.37 -19.56
C ASP A 323 -10.29 3.39 -21.06
N MET A 324 -9.08 2.91 -21.36
CA MET A 324 -8.65 2.65 -22.73
C MET A 324 -9.44 1.46 -23.29
N THR A 325 -9.98 1.61 -24.49
CA THR A 325 -10.77 0.58 -25.16
C THR A 325 -9.87 -0.55 -25.66
N LEU A 326 -10.44 -1.73 -25.91
CA LEU A 326 -9.66 -2.85 -26.45
C LEU A 326 -8.97 -2.53 -27.79
N PRO A 327 -9.61 -1.89 -28.78
CA PRO A 327 -8.94 -1.50 -30.03
C PRO A 327 -7.76 -0.54 -29.79
N GLU A 328 -7.88 0.38 -28.83
CA GLU A 328 -6.77 1.26 -28.46
C GLU A 328 -5.63 0.46 -27.83
N LYS A 329 -5.92 -0.44 -26.88
CA LYS A 329 -4.87 -1.28 -26.28
C LYS A 329 -4.18 -2.20 -27.28
N GLN A 330 -4.87 -2.60 -28.34
CA GLN A 330 -4.30 -3.38 -29.44
C GLN A 330 -3.43 -2.56 -30.40
N GLY A 331 -3.52 -1.23 -30.36
CA GLY A 331 -2.69 -0.33 -31.14
C GLY A 331 -1.31 -0.14 -30.49
N PRO A 332 -0.19 -0.53 -31.13
CA PRO A 332 1.13 -0.41 -30.51
C PRO A 332 1.62 1.04 -30.37
N HIS A 333 0.95 1.99 -31.03
CA HIS A 333 1.22 3.44 -30.92
C HIS A 333 0.24 4.16 -30.00
N SER A 334 -0.75 3.45 -29.45
CA SER A 334 -1.72 4.02 -28.54
C SER A 334 -1.10 4.19 -27.16
N VAL A 335 -1.18 5.41 -26.65
CA VAL A 335 -0.62 5.81 -25.35
C VAL A 335 -1.71 6.49 -24.54
N ALA A 336 -1.62 6.39 -23.21
CA ALA A 336 -2.50 7.16 -22.34
C ALA A 336 -2.12 8.65 -22.39
N LEU A 337 -3.13 9.51 -22.58
CA LEU A 337 -2.95 10.95 -22.49
C LEU A 337 -3.19 11.40 -21.04
N PRO A 338 -2.25 12.15 -20.44
CA PRO A 338 -2.43 12.72 -19.12
C PRO A 338 -3.25 14.01 -19.18
N ARG A 339 -3.64 14.50 -18.01
CA ARG A 339 -4.18 15.86 -17.86
C ARG A 339 -3.09 16.93 -17.96
N TYR A 340 -1.89 16.61 -17.48
CA TYR A 340 -0.77 17.54 -17.35
C TYR A 340 0.55 16.95 -17.86
N TRP A 341 1.48 17.83 -18.18
CA TRP A 341 2.85 17.52 -18.56
C TRP A 341 3.83 18.34 -17.73
N VAL A 342 5.05 17.81 -17.56
CA VAL A 342 6.11 18.38 -16.71
C VAL A 342 7.41 18.46 -17.51
N PRO A 343 8.26 19.49 -17.32
CA PRO A 343 9.56 19.58 -18.00
C PRO A 343 10.42 18.33 -17.77
N GLU A 344 11.03 17.80 -18.83
CA GLU A 344 11.88 16.61 -18.77
C GLU A 344 13.08 16.79 -17.81
N THR A 345 13.60 18.01 -17.69
CA THR A 345 14.70 18.35 -16.78
C THR A 345 14.33 18.12 -15.32
N GLU A 346 13.11 18.52 -14.90
CA GLU A 346 12.59 18.29 -13.56
C GLU A 346 12.42 16.79 -13.28
N VAL A 347 11.87 16.05 -14.25
CA VAL A 347 11.70 14.60 -14.14
C VAL A 347 13.06 13.91 -14.03
N ALA A 348 14.03 14.28 -14.87
CA ALA A 348 15.37 13.71 -14.86
C ALA A 348 16.12 13.99 -13.56
N ALA A 349 16.02 15.22 -13.03
CA ALA A 349 16.65 15.62 -11.77
C ALA A 349 16.11 14.81 -10.57
N ARG A 350 14.79 14.54 -10.56
CA ARG A 350 14.15 13.78 -9.48
C ARG A 350 14.35 12.26 -9.63
N LEU A 351 14.25 11.69 -10.84
CA LEU A 351 14.41 10.24 -11.07
C LEU A 351 15.85 9.75 -11.12
N LYS A 352 16.82 10.59 -11.50
CA LYS A 352 18.26 10.24 -11.61
C LYS A 352 18.54 8.93 -12.38
N GLY A 353 17.79 8.70 -13.45
CA GLY A 353 17.94 7.50 -14.30
C GLY A 353 17.35 6.21 -13.75
N ARG A 354 16.62 6.26 -12.64
CA ARG A 354 15.96 5.08 -12.05
C ARG A 354 14.64 4.75 -12.74
N TRP A 355 14.34 3.47 -12.82
CA TRP A 355 13.04 2.95 -13.23
C TRP A 355 12.04 3.00 -12.08
N SER A 356 10.76 3.15 -12.41
CA SER A 356 9.69 3.30 -11.44
C SER A 356 8.62 2.21 -11.59
N THR A 357 8.19 1.62 -10.47
CA THR A 357 7.06 0.67 -10.43
C THR A 357 5.99 1.11 -9.42
N VAL A 358 4.69 1.02 -9.77
CA VAL A 358 3.53 1.34 -8.89
C VAL A 358 2.28 0.56 -9.31
N ILE A 359 1.44 0.11 -8.36
CA ILE A 359 0.41 -0.93 -8.58
C ILE A 359 1.04 -2.10 -9.34
N ALA A 360 2.23 -2.52 -8.89
CA ALA A 360 3.04 -3.54 -9.56
C ALA A 360 3.12 -3.40 -11.10
N GLY A 361 2.92 -2.17 -11.61
CA GLY A 361 2.94 -1.79 -13.01
C GLY A 361 4.24 -1.07 -13.27
N ILE A 362 4.86 -1.39 -14.40
CA ILE A 362 6.10 -0.77 -14.86
C ILE A 362 5.70 0.37 -15.80
N LEU A 363 6.25 1.56 -15.56
CA LEU A 363 5.91 2.75 -16.35
C LEU A 363 7.00 3.10 -17.36
N PRO A 364 6.63 3.73 -18.49
CA PRO A 364 7.61 4.43 -19.29
C PRO A 364 8.16 5.61 -18.49
N ARG A 365 9.36 6.07 -18.84
CA ARG A 365 9.97 7.23 -18.18
C ARG A 365 9.06 8.45 -18.27
N GLY A 366 8.58 8.95 -17.13
CA GLY A 366 7.63 10.05 -17.05
C GLY A 366 7.52 10.63 -15.64
N ALA A 367 6.66 11.63 -15.47
CA ALA A 367 6.34 12.21 -14.17
C ALA A 367 5.17 11.44 -13.52
N VAL A 368 5.11 11.41 -12.18
CA VAL A 368 3.96 10.88 -11.44
C VAL A 368 3.53 11.81 -10.32
N GLY A 369 2.24 11.84 -10.02
CA GLY A 369 1.70 12.54 -8.85
C GLY A 369 2.02 11.80 -7.54
N HIS A 370 2.15 12.53 -6.42
CA HIS A 370 2.47 12.00 -5.09
C HIS A 370 1.49 10.95 -4.54
N THR A 371 0.26 10.92 -5.04
CA THR A 371 -0.74 9.88 -4.72
C THR A 371 -0.49 8.57 -5.46
N MET A 372 0.55 8.52 -6.30
CA MET A 372 1.05 7.35 -7.01
C MET A 372 2.50 7.07 -6.55
N PRO A 373 2.68 6.34 -5.43
CA PRO A 373 3.96 6.15 -4.77
C PRO A 373 4.92 5.27 -5.61
N LEU A 374 6.15 5.72 -5.89
CA LEU A 374 7.12 4.93 -6.70
C LEU A 374 8.01 4.02 -5.87
N VAL A 375 8.25 2.81 -6.40
CA VAL A 375 9.41 1.99 -6.04
C VAL A 375 10.48 2.18 -7.10
N LEU A 376 11.66 2.65 -6.66
CA LEU A 376 12.80 2.91 -7.54
C LEU A 376 13.91 1.89 -7.31
N LEU A 377 14.30 1.19 -8.36
CA LEU A 377 15.48 0.31 -8.37
C LEU A 377 16.74 1.10 -8.78
N PRO A 378 17.92 0.72 -8.26
CA PRO A 378 19.19 1.19 -8.81
C PRO A 378 19.31 0.86 -10.30
N PRO A 379 19.95 1.71 -11.13
CA PRO A 379 20.12 1.46 -12.56
C PRO A 379 20.72 0.08 -12.89
N GLU A 380 21.67 -0.38 -12.08
CA GLU A 380 22.34 -1.68 -12.19
C GLU A 380 21.42 -2.89 -11.91
N MET A 381 20.29 -2.68 -11.24
CA MET A 381 19.29 -3.71 -10.95
C MET A 381 18.03 -3.57 -11.81
N GLY A 382 18.07 -2.72 -12.85
CA GLY A 382 16.91 -2.44 -13.71
C GLY A 382 16.28 -3.69 -14.34
N CYS A 383 17.10 -4.68 -14.72
CA CYS A 383 16.63 -5.96 -15.27
C CYS A 383 15.81 -6.80 -14.29
N LEU A 384 15.86 -6.52 -12.98
CA LEU A 384 15.09 -7.21 -11.95
C LEU A 384 13.70 -6.59 -11.70
N ALA A 385 13.41 -5.44 -12.32
CA ALA A 385 12.11 -4.78 -12.22
C ALA A 385 10.90 -5.69 -12.56
N PRO A 386 10.97 -6.58 -13.57
CA PRO A 386 9.88 -7.50 -13.88
C PRO A 386 9.59 -8.47 -12.73
N LEU A 387 10.63 -8.93 -12.03
CA LEU A 387 10.52 -9.89 -10.93
C LEU A 387 9.82 -9.27 -9.72
N LEU A 388 10.22 -8.04 -9.37
CA LEU A 388 9.56 -7.27 -8.32
C LEU A 388 8.11 -6.97 -8.68
N ALA A 389 7.84 -6.54 -9.91
CA ALA A 389 6.48 -6.29 -10.41
C ALA A 389 5.61 -7.55 -10.39
N ALA A 390 6.17 -8.71 -10.74
CA ALA A 390 5.43 -9.96 -10.69
C ALA A 390 5.10 -10.38 -9.25
N ASN A 391 6.07 -10.25 -8.34
CA ASN A 391 5.87 -10.57 -6.91
C ASN A 391 4.79 -9.67 -6.27
N LEU A 392 4.88 -8.35 -6.48
CA LEU A 392 3.91 -7.38 -5.96
C LEU A 392 2.52 -7.52 -6.59
N SER A 393 2.41 -8.18 -7.74
CA SER A 393 1.12 -8.47 -8.42
C SER A 393 0.48 -9.79 -7.96
N ALA A 394 1.23 -10.66 -7.27
CA ALA A 394 0.78 -12.02 -7.00
C ALA A 394 -0.33 -12.08 -5.94
N PHE A 395 -1.28 -13.00 -6.10
CA PHE A 395 -2.35 -13.20 -5.11
C PHE A 395 -1.83 -13.57 -3.70
N GLY A 396 -0.72 -14.31 -3.61
CA GLY A 396 -0.08 -14.62 -2.31
C GLY A 396 0.44 -13.36 -1.59
N PHE A 397 0.94 -12.39 -2.34
CA PHE A 397 1.35 -11.09 -1.80
C PHE A 397 0.14 -10.25 -1.38
N ASP A 398 -0.89 -10.11 -2.23
CA ASP A 398 -2.12 -9.36 -1.91
C ASP A 398 -2.85 -9.96 -0.69
N PHE A 399 -2.87 -11.30 -0.59
CA PHE A 399 -3.39 -11.99 0.59
C PHE A 399 -2.70 -11.50 1.87
N CYS A 400 -1.37 -11.50 1.92
CA CYS A 400 -0.60 -11.00 3.07
C CYS A 400 -0.85 -9.51 3.34
N ALA A 401 -0.95 -8.68 2.28
CA ALA A 401 -1.22 -7.25 2.42
C ALA A 401 -2.56 -6.97 3.12
N ARG A 402 -3.61 -7.70 2.75
CA ARG A 402 -4.96 -7.56 3.32
C ARG A 402 -5.05 -7.89 4.80
N GLN A 403 -4.15 -8.72 5.32
CA GLN A 403 -4.10 -9.05 6.75
C GLN A 403 -3.42 -7.99 7.60
N LYS A 404 -2.87 -6.93 6.98
CA LYS A 404 -2.09 -5.89 7.67
C LYS A 404 -2.68 -4.52 7.49
N VAL A 405 -3.30 -4.27 6.34
CA VAL A 405 -3.90 -2.99 6.01
C VAL A 405 -5.31 -2.91 6.60
N GLY A 406 -5.45 -2.26 7.77
CA GLY A 406 -6.75 -2.00 8.40
C GLY A 406 -7.52 -0.81 7.84
N GLY A 407 -6.86 0.04 7.04
CA GLY A 407 -7.46 1.21 6.40
C GLY A 407 -7.68 1.03 4.90
N THR A 408 -8.00 2.14 4.22
CA THR A 408 -8.26 2.17 2.76
C THR A 408 -6.99 2.33 1.91
N HIS A 409 -5.83 2.50 2.53
CA HIS A 409 -4.59 2.86 1.85
C HIS A 409 -3.41 1.98 2.30
N LEU A 410 -2.68 1.44 1.33
CA LEU A 410 -1.38 0.83 1.55
C LEU A 410 -0.31 1.94 1.62
N THR A 411 0.24 2.19 2.81
CA THR A 411 1.34 3.14 3.02
C THR A 411 2.70 2.45 2.86
N TYR A 412 3.77 3.23 2.68
CA TYR A 412 5.14 2.69 2.62
C TYR A 412 5.52 1.89 3.87
N GLY A 413 5.05 2.33 5.04
CA GLY A 413 5.28 1.61 6.30
C GLY A 413 4.73 0.19 6.27
N TYR A 414 3.55 -0.03 5.66
CA TYR A 414 3.04 -1.38 5.42
C TYR A 414 3.86 -2.12 4.36
N LEU A 415 4.12 -1.47 3.21
CA LEU A 415 4.82 -2.07 2.08
C LEU A 415 6.23 -2.57 2.41
N SER A 416 7.02 -1.81 3.18
CA SER A 416 8.36 -2.20 3.64
C SER A 416 8.34 -3.56 4.35
N GLN A 417 7.32 -3.81 5.15
CA GLN A 417 7.22 -5.02 5.97
C GLN A 417 6.31 -6.11 5.35
N LEU A 418 6.04 -6.07 4.04
CA LEU A 418 5.36 -7.15 3.32
C LEU A 418 6.34 -8.21 2.80
N PRO A 419 5.90 -9.47 2.66
CA PRO A 419 6.81 -10.56 2.30
C PRO A 419 7.10 -10.51 0.80
N VAL A 420 8.35 -10.24 0.44
CA VAL A 420 8.83 -10.17 -0.95
C VAL A 420 10.06 -11.06 -1.08
N LEU A 421 10.07 -11.93 -2.10
CA LEU A 421 11.23 -12.79 -2.36
C LEU A 421 12.45 -11.93 -2.66
N ALA A 422 13.59 -12.24 -2.06
CA ALA A 422 14.83 -11.49 -2.30
C ALA A 422 15.38 -11.76 -3.72
N PRO A 423 16.15 -10.84 -4.33
CA PRO A 423 16.72 -11.02 -5.66
C PRO A 423 17.43 -12.36 -5.87
N ALA A 424 18.22 -12.81 -4.89
CA ALA A 424 18.95 -14.07 -4.94
C ALA A 424 18.05 -15.32 -5.07
N THR A 425 16.75 -15.21 -4.80
CA THR A 425 15.79 -16.29 -5.04
C THR A 425 15.66 -16.57 -6.53
N TYR A 426 15.72 -15.53 -7.38
CA TYR A 426 15.45 -15.66 -8.80
C TYR A 426 16.63 -16.22 -9.60
N ASP A 427 17.82 -16.28 -9.00
CA ASP A 427 18.99 -16.97 -9.54
C ASP A 427 18.83 -18.50 -9.53
N GLN A 428 17.87 -19.01 -8.76
CA GLN A 428 17.62 -20.45 -8.65
C GLN A 428 17.01 -21.02 -9.93
N PRO A 429 17.25 -22.30 -10.25
CA PRO A 429 16.60 -22.98 -11.36
C PRO A 429 15.08 -22.97 -11.22
N ALA A 430 14.37 -22.69 -12.30
CA ALA A 430 12.92 -22.92 -12.35
C ALA A 430 12.66 -24.43 -12.46
N LEU A 431 12.36 -25.08 -11.33
CA LEU A 431 12.26 -26.55 -11.24
C LEU A 431 11.20 -27.18 -12.16
N TRP A 432 10.28 -26.37 -12.68
CA TRP A 432 9.25 -26.77 -13.64
C TRP A 432 9.62 -26.49 -15.10
N SER A 433 10.84 -26.04 -15.40
CA SER A 433 11.27 -25.75 -16.78
C SER A 433 12.66 -26.32 -17.11
N ARG A 434 12.99 -26.42 -18.40
CA ARG A 434 14.30 -26.91 -18.86
C ARG A 434 15.35 -25.81 -18.80
N PHE A 435 16.36 -26.00 -17.97
CA PHE A 435 17.63 -25.27 -18.04
C PHE A 435 17.50 -23.74 -18.00
N GLU A 436 16.44 -23.19 -17.40
CA GLU A 436 16.28 -21.75 -17.19
C GLU A 436 16.14 -21.42 -15.69
N THR A 437 16.54 -20.21 -15.33
CA THR A 437 16.38 -19.66 -13.98
C THR A 437 14.95 -19.13 -13.78
N LEU A 438 14.55 -18.97 -12.53
CA LEU A 438 13.30 -18.28 -12.19
C LEU A 438 13.26 -16.86 -12.77
N GLU A 439 14.40 -16.16 -12.78
CA GLU A 439 14.53 -14.85 -13.44
C GLU A 439 14.07 -14.91 -14.89
N THR A 440 14.65 -15.80 -15.69
CA THR A 440 14.35 -15.91 -17.13
C THR A 440 12.87 -16.27 -17.36
N TRP A 441 12.37 -17.25 -16.60
CA TRP A 441 11.01 -17.76 -16.74
C TRP A 441 9.95 -16.69 -16.42
N ILE A 442 10.16 -15.91 -15.37
CA ILE A 442 9.25 -14.85 -14.92
C ILE A 442 9.37 -13.63 -15.83
N SER A 443 10.60 -13.15 -16.07
CA SER A 443 10.86 -11.93 -16.86
C SER A 443 10.30 -12.02 -18.28
N THR A 444 10.39 -13.19 -18.93
CA THR A 444 9.83 -13.39 -20.27
C THR A 444 8.31 -13.17 -20.32
N ARG A 445 7.60 -13.66 -19.29
CA ARG A 445 6.14 -13.52 -19.18
C ARG A 445 5.73 -12.08 -18.87
N VAL A 446 6.46 -11.44 -17.96
CA VAL A 446 6.21 -10.03 -17.61
C VAL A 446 6.52 -9.12 -18.79
N LEU A 447 7.57 -9.41 -19.57
CA LEU A 447 7.89 -8.67 -20.79
C LEU A 447 6.73 -8.72 -21.79
N GLU A 448 6.13 -9.90 -22.03
CA GLU A 448 4.95 -10.04 -22.90
C GLU A 448 3.72 -9.30 -22.33
N LEU A 449 3.57 -9.29 -21.00
CA LEU A 449 2.50 -8.56 -20.32
C LEU A 449 2.69 -7.03 -20.34
N VAL A 450 3.92 -6.52 -20.36
CA VAL A 450 4.20 -5.08 -20.21
C VAL A 450 4.50 -4.39 -21.53
N TYR A 451 5.27 -5.02 -22.42
CA TYR A 451 5.71 -4.38 -23.66
C TYR A 451 4.66 -4.52 -24.77
N THR A 452 3.51 -3.84 -24.62
CA THR A 452 2.41 -3.84 -25.60
C THR A 452 2.34 -2.59 -26.47
N ALA A 453 3.12 -1.55 -26.14
CA ALA A 453 3.19 -0.31 -26.88
C ALA A 453 4.64 0.21 -26.99
N TRP A 454 4.92 1.02 -28.01
CA TRP A 454 6.28 1.49 -28.32
C TRP A 454 6.87 2.42 -27.26
N ASP A 455 6.05 3.08 -26.45
CA ASP A 455 6.52 3.89 -25.32
C ASP A 455 7.22 3.05 -24.24
N MET A 456 6.94 1.74 -24.19
CA MET A 456 7.64 0.76 -23.34
C MET A 456 8.86 0.11 -24.01
N GLN A 457 9.24 0.51 -25.23
CA GLN A 457 10.44 -0.01 -25.89
C GLN A 457 11.71 0.15 -25.05
N PRO A 458 11.94 1.27 -24.32
CA PRO A 458 13.14 1.38 -23.48
C PRO A 458 13.19 0.28 -22.40
N PHE A 459 12.06 -0.07 -21.79
CA PHE A 459 11.98 -1.19 -20.84
C PHE A 459 12.32 -2.53 -21.51
N ALA A 460 11.77 -2.79 -22.71
CA ALA A 460 12.04 -4.02 -23.43
C ALA A 460 13.52 -4.17 -23.83
N ARG A 461 14.18 -3.06 -24.20
CA ARG A 461 15.61 -3.04 -24.52
C ARG A 461 16.48 -3.32 -23.30
N ASP A 462 16.12 -2.76 -22.14
CA ASP A 462 16.81 -3.05 -20.87
C ASP A 462 16.68 -4.52 -20.48
N MET A 463 15.60 -5.19 -20.92
CA MET A 463 15.40 -6.64 -20.79
C MET A 463 16.08 -7.47 -21.90
N GLY A 464 16.84 -6.85 -22.81
CA GLY A 464 17.52 -7.53 -23.92
C GLY A 464 16.62 -7.91 -25.09
N TYR A 465 15.36 -7.43 -25.15
CA TYR A 465 14.44 -7.68 -26.25
C TYR A 465 14.42 -6.51 -27.24
N HIS A 466 14.78 -6.80 -28.49
CA HIS A 466 14.87 -5.81 -29.57
C HIS A 466 13.73 -5.90 -30.59
N GLY A 467 12.73 -6.76 -30.34
CA GLY A 467 11.59 -6.95 -31.24
C GLY A 467 10.51 -5.87 -31.12
N PRO A 468 9.44 -5.98 -31.93
CA PRO A 468 8.27 -5.10 -31.82
C PRO A 468 7.45 -5.39 -30.54
N PRO A 469 6.60 -4.45 -30.09
CA PRO A 469 5.68 -4.68 -28.98
C PRO A 469 4.78 -5.89 -29.22
N PHE A 470 4.46 -6.62 -28.15
CA PHE A 470 3.53 -7.73 -28.17
C PHE A 470 2.11 -7.23 -28.39
N ARG A 471 1.32 -7.99 -29.16
CA ARG A 471 -0.09 -7.65 -29.37
C ARG A 471 -0.87 -7.81 -28.07
N TRP A 472 -1.75 -6.85 -27.78
CA TRP A 472 -2.69 -7.00 -26.67
C TRP A 472 -3.73 -8.10 -26.95
N ASP A 473 -3.52 -9.26 -26.34
CA ASP A 473 -4.44 -10.40 -26.38
C ASP A 473 -4.97 -10.68 -24.97
N VAL A 474 -6.28 -10.52 -24.78
CA VAL A 474 -6.93 -10.64 -23.47
C VAL A 474 -6.77 -12.04 -22.87
N GLU A 475 -6.87 -13.09 -23.69
CA GLU A 475 -6.84 -14.48 -23.23
C GLU A 475 -5.41 -14.92 -22.93
N ARG A 476 -4.45 -14.54 -23.78
CA ARG A 476 -3.02 -14.80 -23.53
C ARG A 476 -2.54 -14.11 -22.26
N ARG A 477 -2.92 -12.84 -22.05
CA ARG A 477 -2.58 -12.08 -20.83
C ARG A 477 -3.20 -12.71 -19.59
N PHE A 478 -4.44 -13.19 -19.68
CA PHE A 478 -5.10 -13.91 -18.59
C PHE A 478 -4.31 -15.18 -18.21
N VAL A 479 -3.93 -15.99 -19.20
CA VAL A 479 -3.11 -17.20 -19.01
C VAL A 479 -1.77 -16.86 -18.36
N LEU A 480 -1.03 -15.88 -18.88
CA LEU A 480 0.27 -15.49 -18.33
C LEU A 480 0.20 -15.03 -16.88
N ARG A 481 -0.84 -14.27 -16.52
CA ARG A 481 -1.05 -13.85 -15.12
C ARG A 481 -1.33 -15.04 -14.22
N CYS A 482 -2.20 -15.97 -14.65
CA CYS A 482 -2.48 -17.20 -13.89
C CYS A 482 -1.22 -18.07 -13.74
N GLU A 483 -0.36 -18.14 -14.75
CA GLU A 483 0.91 -18.87 -14.68
C GLU A 483 1.86 -18.25 -13.65
N LEU A 484 1.98 -16.92 -13.66
CA LEU A 484 2.76 -16.19 -12.67
C LEU A 484 2.21 -16.41 -11.27
N ASP A 485 0.90 -16.27 -11.06
CA ASP A 485 0.26 -16.50 -9.77
C ASP A 485 0.50 -17.93 -9.25
N ALA A 486 0.32 -18.95 -10.10
CA ALA A 486 0.59 -20.34 -9.77
C ALA A 486 2.07 -20.57 -9.37
N ALA A 487 3.01 -19.99 -10.12
CA ALA A 487 4.43 -20.05 -9.78
C ALA A 487 4.73 -19.34 -8.45
N PHE A 488 4.16 -18.17 -8.20
CA PHE A 488 4.34 -17.48 -6.92
C PHE A 488 3.73 -18.26 -5.75
N PHE A 489 2.60 -18.94 -5.90
CA PHE A 489 2.09 -19.82 -4.83
C PHE A 489 3.12 -20.89 -4.43
N HIS A 490 3.82 -21.50 -5.40
CA HIS A 490 4.93 -22.41 -5.14
C HIS A 490 6.13 -21.72 -4.47
N LEU A 491 6.53 -20.54 -4.95
CA LEU A 491 7.66 -19.79 -4.38
C LEU A 491 7.41 -19.30 -2.94
N TYR A 492 6.15 -19.00 -2.60
CA TYR A 492 5.72 -18.69 -1.24
C TYR A 492 5.57 -19.96 -0.36
N GLY A 493 5.65 -21.15 -0.95
CA GLY A 493 5.47 -22.44 -0.28
C GLY A 493 4.04 -22.66 0.20
N ILE A 494 3.05 -22.11 -0.50
CA ILE A 494 1.63 -22.25 -0.16
C ILE A 494 1.15 -23.58 -0.71
N ALA A 495 0.61 -24.44 0.16
CA ALA A 495 0.11 -25.76 -0.23
C ALA A 495 -1.17 -25.63 -1.07
N ARG A 496 -1.45 -26.63 -1.91
CA ARG A 496 -2.59 -26.62 -2.85
C ARG A 496 -3.94 -26.26 -2.23
N ASP A 497 -4.26 -26.83 -1.07
CA ASP A 497 -5.52 -26.56 -0.35
C ASP A 497 -5.57 -25.15 0.25
N ASP A 498 -4.40 -24.57 0.55
CA ASP A 498 -4.29 -23.19 0.99
C ASP A 498 -4.34 -22.21 -0.19
N VAL A 499 -3.87 -22.59 -1.39
CA VAL A 499 -4.11 -21.81 -2.60
C VAL A 499 -5.61 -21.70 -2.87
N ASP A 500 -6.34 -22.82 -2.77
CA ASP A 500 -7.79 -22.85 -2.94
C ASP A 500 -8.49 -21.88 -1.97
N TYR A 501 -8.11 -21.94 -0.69
CA TYR A 501 -8.61 -21.04 0.35
C TYR A 501 -8.25 -19.58 0.10
N VAL A 502 -6.99 -19.28 -0.23
CA VAL A 502 -6.53 -17.91 -0.51
C VAL A 502 -7.37 -17.31 -1.62
N MET A 503 -7.60 -18.04 -2.71
CA MET A 503 -8.44 -17.56 -3.82
C MET A 503 -9.87 -17.23 -3.38
N ASP A 504 -10.46 -18.00 -2.45
CA ASP A 504 -11.81 -17.70 -1.94
C ASP A 504 -11.88 -16.43 -1.09
N THR A 505 -10.74 -15.90 -0.62
CA THR A 505 -10.69 -14.62 0.10
C THR A 505 -10.80 -13.39 -0.82
N PHE A 506 -10.91 -13.57 -2.15
CA PHE A 506 -11.04 -12.49 -3.14
C PHE A 506 -12.47 -12.39 -3.75
N PRO A 507 -13.48 -11.95 -2.97
CA PRO A 507 -14.89 -11.97 -3.40
C PRO A 507 -15.20 -11.04 -4.58
N ILE A 508 -14.37 -10.02 -4.82
CA ILE A 508 -14.54 -9.13 -5.99
C ILE A 508 -14.13 -9.85 -7.27
N VAL A 509 -13.02 -10.59 -7.25
CA VAL A 509 -12.54 -11.36 -8.41
C VAL A 509 -13.54 -12.48 -8.70
N LYS A 510 -13.96 -13.22 -7.67
CA LYS A 510 -14.99 -14.26 -7.77
C LYS A 510 -16.27 -13.76 -8.43
N ARG A 511 -16.86 -12.68 -7.90
CA ARG A 511 -18.11 -12.11 -8.46
C ARG A 511 -17.94 -11.64 -9.90
N LYS A 512 -16.79 -11.03 -10.25
CA LYS A 512 -16.51 -10.58 -11.62
C LYS A 512 -16.39 -11.76 -12.59
N ASP A 513 -15.75 -12.84 -12.17
CA ASP A 513 -15.60 -14.05 -12.98
C ASP A 513 -16.94 -14.79 -13.14
N GLU A 514 -17.68 -15.00 -12.05
CA GLU A 514 -18.99 -15.66 -12.09
C GLU A 514 -19.98 -14.87 -12.97
N ALA A 515 -19.99 -13.54 -12.89
CA ALA A 515 -20.83 -12.70 -13.73
C ALA A 515 -20.48 -12.77 -15.22
N LYS A 516 -19.19 -12.97 -15.55
CA LYS A 516 -18.72 -12.97 -16.95
C LYS A 516 -18.69 -14.37 -17.58
N TRP A 517 -18.36 -15.39 -16.80
CA TRP A 517 -18.04 -16.74 -17.29
C TRP A 517 -18.93 -17.83 -16.69
N GLY A 518 -19.76 -17.52 -15.69
CA GLY A 518 -20.59 -18.52 -14.98
C GLY A 518 -19.80 -19.40 -14.00
N GLU A 519 -18.50 -19.20 -13.86
CA GLU A 519 -17.63 -19.93 -12.94
C GLU A 519 -16.56 -19.00 -12.35
N TYR A 520 -15.92 -19.40 -11.25
CA TYR A 520 -14.73 -18.72 -10.74
C TYR A 520 -13.48 -19.10 -11.58
N ARG A 521 -13.48 -18.66 -12.84
CA ARG A 521 -12.50 -19.03 -13.88
C ARG A 521 -11.05 -18.82 -13.44
N THR A 522 -10.73 -17.68 -12.82
CA THR A 522 -9.36 -17.35 -12.36
C THR A 522 -8.86 -18.37 -11.34
N LYS A 523 -9.69 -18.69 -10.32
CA LYS A 523 -9.35 -19.70 -9.31
C LYS A 523 -9.10 -21.06 -9.97
N ARG A 524 -10.04 -21.53 -10.81
CA ARG A 524 -9.91 -22.83 -11.51
C ARG A 524 -8.60 -22.91 -12.30
N VAL A 525 -8.31 -21.91 -13.13
CA VAL A 525 -7.12 -21.92 -14.01
C VAL A 525 -5.82 -21.83 -13.22
N ILE A 526 -5.76 -20.99 -12.18
CA ILE A 526 -4.59 -20.93 -11.29
C ILE A 526 -4.33 -22.29 -10.63
N LEU A 527 -5.38 -22.95 -10.13
CA LEU A 527 -5.25 -24.26 -9.49
C LEU A 527 -4.79 -25.34 -10.47
N GLU A 528 -5.34 -25.36 -11.70
CA GLU A 528 -4.89 -26.26 -12.77
C GLU A 528 -3.41 -26.06 -13.12
N MET A 529 -2.97 -24.80 -13.21
CA MET A 529 -1.58 -24.44 -13.47
C MET A 529 -0.66 -24.78 -12.30
N TYR A 530 -1.12 -24.55 -11.07
CA TYR A 530 -0.39 -24.96 -9.86
C TYR A 530 -0.14 -26.46 -9.88
N ASP A 531 -1.18 -27.26 -10.17
CA ASP A 531 -1.09 -28.72 -10.22
C ASP A 531 -0.18 -29.18 -11.37
N ALA A 532 -0.19 -28.48 -12.50
CA ALA A 532 0.68 -28.76 -13.64
C ALA A 532 2.16 -28.43 -13.34
N ILE A 533 2.43 -27.32 -12.66
CA ILE A 533 3.78 -26.95 -12.18
C ILE A 533 4.27 -27.99 -11.16
N GLN A 534 3.42 -28.38 -10.20
CA GLN A 534 3.76 -29.42 -9.21
C GLN A 534 4.14 -30.73 -9.88
N ARG A 535 3.34 -31.21 -10.85
CA ARG A 535 3.66 -32.43 -11.62
C ARG A 535 4.97 -32.29 -12.40
N ALA A 536 5.26 -31.12 -12.96
CA ALA A 536 6.51 -30.87 -13.67
C ALA A 536 7.72 -30.97 -12.72
N MET A 537 7.62 -30.40 -11.52
CA MET A 537 8.65 -30.49 -10.48
C MET A 537 8.87 -31.93 -10.00
N GLU A 538 7.81 -32.72 -9.84
CA GLU A 538 7.88 -34.11 -9.38
C GLU A 538 8.39 -35.08 -10.45
N SER A 539 7.98 -34.90 -11.71
CA SER A 539 8.33 -35.81 -12.81
C SER A 539 9.63 -35.45 -13.51
N GLY A 540 10.14 -34.22 -13.34
CA GLY A 540 11.23 -33.67 -14.13
C GLY A 540 10.87 -33.38 -15.59
N VAL A 541 9.61 -33.58 -15.99
CA VAL A 541 9.11 -33.23 -17.32
C VAL A 541 8.70 -31.75 -17.32
N PRO A 542 9.16 -30.94 -18.28
CA PRO A 542 8.90 -29.50 -18.28
C PRO A 542 7.41 -29.15 -18.37
N TYR A 543 7.04 -28.12 -17.62
CA TYR A 543 5.75 -27.45 -17.72
C TYR A 543 5.54 -26.92 -19.15
N GLY A 544 4.40 -27.25 -19.75
CA GLY A 544 4.06 -26.92 -21.15
C GLY A 544 4.23 -28.08 -22.14
N GLU A 545 5.17 -29.00 -21.93
CA GLU A 545 5.26 -30.24 -22.73
C GLU A 545 4.18 -31.25 -22.32
N THR A 546 3.83 -31.29 -21.03
CA THR A 546 2.75 -32.13 -20.48
C THR A 546 1.35 -31.71 -20.93
N ALA A 547 1.11 -30.42 -21.20
CA ALA A 547 -0.17 -29.93 -21.71
C ALA A 547 -0.43 -30.34 -23.17
N ILE A 548 0.63 -30.58 -23.94
CA ILE A 548 0.57 -31.11 -25.31
C ILE A 548 0.38 -32.63 -25.29
N ALA A 549 0.96 -33.33 -24.31
CA ALA A 549 0.82 -34.77 -24.16
C ALA A 549 -0.57 -35.20 -23.63
N ALA A 550 -1.23 -34.39 -22.79
CA ALA A 550 -2.56 -34.70 -22.26
C ALA A 550 -3.74 -34.27 -23.17
N ARG A 551 -3.44 -33.58 -24.29
CA ARG A 551 -4.42 -33.18 -25.33
C ARG A 551 -4.26 -33.97 -26.64
N ARG A 552 -3.41 -34.99 -26.64
CA ARG A 552 -3.34 -36.06 -27.65
C ARG A 552 -3.86 -37.33 -27.01
#